data_AF-A0A960G610-F1
#
_entry.id   AF-A0A960G610-F1
#
_cell.length_a   1.000
_cell.length_b   1.000
_cell.length_c   1.000
_cell.angle_alpha   90.00
_cell.angle_beta   90.00
_cell.angle_gamma   90.00
#
_symmetry.space_group_name_H-M   'P 1'
#
loop_
_entity.id
_entity.type
_entity.pdbx_description
1 polymer ?
#
loop_
_entity_poly.entity_id
_entity_poly.type
_entity_poly.pdbx_seq_one_letter_code
_entity_poly.pdbx_strand_id
1 'polypeptide(L)'
;MSGAIVSISLLWIVTITLISVWAASVRAHTKRLEQLDVRVHVNGIRGKSTVTRLVAAVLREGGYVTVAKTTGSAARVIGPLGEESPITRLGAATINEQIDIVKEHVQPGVEGLVIECMAVRPIYQEYSQD
;
A
#
# COMPACT_ATOMS: atom_id res chain seq x y z
N MET A 1 41.18 3.36 -24.39
CA MET A 1 41.08 3.26 -22.90
C MET A 1 40.13 4.31 -22.30
N SER A 2 40.25 5.60 -22.64
CA SER A 2 39.39 6.66 -22.05
C SER A 2 37.88 6.44 -22.24
N GLY A 3 37.41 6.10 -23.45
CA GLY A 3 35.98 5.89 -23.72
C GLY A 3 35.35 4.76 -22.89
N ALA A 4 36.05 3.64 -22.71
CA ALA A 4 35.56 2.52 -21.91
C ALA A 4 35.44 2.89 -20.42
N ILE A 5 36.40 3.66 -19.89
CA ILE A 5 36.37 4.15 -18.51
C ILE A 5 35.18 5.09 -18.29
N VAL A 6 34.91 6.00 -19.22
CA VAL A 6 33.75 6.91 -19.14
C VAL A 6 32.43 6.13 -19.15
N SER A 7 32.28 5.14 -20.05
CA SER A 7 31.07 4.32 -20.13
C SER A 7 30.83 3.49 -18.85
N ILE A 8 31.89 2.89 -18.29
CA ILE A 8 31.81 2.11 -17.05
C ILE A 8 31.44 3.02 -15.86
N SER A 9 32.06 4.19 -15.74
CA SER A 9 31.74 5.16 -14.69
C SER A 9 30.29 5.64 -14.77
N LEU A 10 29.78 5.92 -15.98
CA LEU A 10 28.38 6.30 -16.17
C LEU A 10 27.42 5.19 -15.74
N LEU A 11 27.71 3.95 -16.12
CA LEU A 11 26.92 2.79 -15.71
C LEU A 11 26.86 2.69 -14.18
N TRP A 12 28.01 2.79 -13.49
CA TRP A 12 28.05 2.77 -12.03
C TRP A 12 27.23 3.88 -11.40
N ILE A 13 27.32 5.11 -11.91
CA ILE A 13 26.54 6.25 -11.40
C ILE A 13 25.03 5.97 -11.54
N VAL A 14 24.60 5.52 -12.72
CA VAL A 14 23.18 5.19 -12.97
C VAL A 14 22.73 4.06 -12.03
N THR A 15 23.49 2.97 -11.94
CA THR A 15 23.17 1.84 -11.07
C THR A 15 23.09 2.24 -9.61
N ILE A 16 24.06 3.00 -9.09
CA ILE A 16 24.07 3.47 -7.69
C ILE A 16 22.87 4.38 -7.43
N THR A 17 22.54 5.28 -8.37
CA THR A 17 21.40 6.18 -8.24
C THR A 17 20.09 5.40 -8.18
N LEU A 18 19.90 4.42 -9.08
CA LEU A 18 18.71 3.57 -9.09
C LEU A 18 18.56 2.77 -7.79
N ILE A 19 19.65 2.16 -7.31
CA ILE A 19 19.66 1.41 -6.04
C ILE A 19 19.31 2.33 -4.87
N SER A 20 19.86 3.55 -4.85
CA SER A 20 19.62 4.52 -3.78
C SER A 20 18.17 4.99 -3.74
N VAL A 21 17.58 5.28 -4.90
CA VAL A 21 16.16 5.67 -5.03
C VAL A 21 15.25 4.51 -4.61
N TRP A 22 15.54 3.29 -5.06
CA TRP A 22 14.80 2.11 -4.65
C TRP A 22 14.87 1.88 -3.14
N ALA A 23 16.07 1.92 -2.56
CA ALA A 23 16.27 1.74 -1.12
C ALA A 23 15.53 2.82 -0.30
N ALA A 24 15.54 4.08 -0.75
CA ALA A 24 14.80 5.16 -0.11
C ALA A 24 13.27 4.94 -0.20
N SER A 25 12.77 4.48 -1.34
CA SER A 25 11.34 4.17 -1.54
C SER A 25 10.89 3.04 -0.61
N VAL A 26 11.65 1.94 -0.54
CA VAL A 26 11.37 0.81 0.35
C VAL A 26 11.37 1.26 1.81
N ARG A 27 12.41 1.97 2.26
CA ARG A 27 12.48 2.49 3.64
C ARG A 27 11.30 3.38 3.99
N ALA A 28 10.90 4.26 3.06
CA ALA A 28 9.75 5.14 3.29
C ALA A 28 8.43 4.35 3.38
N HIS A 29 8.26 3.31 2.56
CA HIS A 29 7.09 2.43 2.63
C HIS A 29 7.06 1.66 3.96
N THR A 30 8.17 1.01 4.31
CA THR A 30 8.31 0.26 5.58
C THR A 30 8.02 1.16 6.78
N LYS A 31 8.56 2.38 6.83
CA LYS A 31 8.29 3.32 7.92
C LYS A 31 6.80 3.66 8.06
N ARG A 32 6.05 3.78 6.95
CA ARG A 32 4.59 4.01 7.00
C ARG A 32 3.83 2.80 7.55
N LEU A 33 4.34 1.60 7.36
CA LEU A 33 3.73 0.39 7.91
C LEU A 33 4.09 0.17 9.38
N GLU A 34 5.34 0.45 9.75
CA GLU A 34 5.85 0.29 11.12
C GLU A 34 5.22 1.25 12.13
N GLN A 35 4.71 2.41 11.69
CA GLN A 35 3.99 3.35 12.57
C GLN A 35 2.54 2.91 12.89
N LEU A 36 2.01 1.91 12.20
CA LEU A 36 0.62 1.48 12.40
C LEU A 36 0.54 0.56 13.63
N ASP A 37 -0.27 0.95 14.60
CA ASP A 37 -0.59 0.14 15.77
C ASP A 37 -1.43 -1.09 15.38
N VAL A 38 -2.33 -0.91 14.40
CA VAL A 38 -3.25 -1.96 13.95
C VAL A 38 -3.22 -2.09 12.44
N ARG A 39 -2.90 -3.30 11.96
CA ARG A 39 -2.94 -3.67 10.53
C ARG A 39 -3.85 -4.88 10.35
N VAL A 40 -4.93 -4.73 9.58
CA VAL A 40 -5.90 -5.80 9.32
C VAL A 40 -5.98 -6.09 7.83
N HIS A 41 -5.68 -7.32 7.46
CA HIS A 41 -5.86 -7.81 6.10
C HIS A 41 -7.13 -8.67 6.02
N VAL A 42 -8.16 -8.19 5.31
CA VAL A 42 -9.45 -8.86 5.19
C VAL A 42 -9.43 -9.78 3.96
N ASN A 43 -9.35 -11.08 4.21
CA ASN A 43 -9.37 -12.10 3.16
C ASN A 43 -10.70 -12.88 3.10
N GLY A 44 -10.95 -13.59 1.99
CA GLY A 44 -12.11 -14.45 1.79
C GLY A 44 -12.73 -14.37 0.40
N ILE A 45 -13.73 -15.20 0.14
CA ILE A 45 -14.37 -15.30 -1.20
C ILE A 45 -15.44 -14.21 -1.37
N ARG A 46 -16.30 -14.00 -0.36
CA ARG A 46 -17.43 -13.05 -0.39
C ARG A 46 -17.43 -12.14 0.83
N GLY A 47 -18.08 -10.99 0.73
CA GLY A 47 -18.32 -10.07 1.85
C GLY A 47 -17.12 -9.24 2.32
N LYS A 48 -15.93 -9.40 1.72
CA LYS A 48 -14.71 -8.70 2.15
C LYS A 48 -14.85 -7.18 2.22
N SER A 49 -15.48 -6.55 1.22
CA SER A 49 -15.65 -5.09 1.20
C SER A 49 -16.58 -4.60 2.31
N THR A 50 -17.59 -5.38 2.68
CA THR A 50 -18.48 -5.09 3.82
C THR A 50 -17.73 -5.26 5.14
N VAL A 51 -17.01 -6.37 5.30
CA VAL A 51 -16.20 -6.61 6.50
C VAL A 51 -15.13 -5.53 6.68
N THR A 52 -14.47 -5.13 5.60
CA THR A 52 -13.46 -4.06 5.61
C THR A 52 -14.04 -2.74 6.11
N ARG A 53 -15.23 -2.35 5.63
CA ARG A 53 -15.94 -1.16 6.11
C ARG A 53 -16.28 -1.25 7.59
N LEU A 54 -16.83 -2.38 8.02
CA LEU A 54 -17.24 -2.60 9.41
C LEU A 54 -16.05 -2.60 10.37
N VAL A 55 -14.99 -3.33 10.06
CA VAL A 55 -13.76 -3.36 10.88
C VAL A 55 -13.17 -1.97 10.99
N ALA A 56 -13.06 -1.25 9.86
CA ALA A 56 -12.54 0.11 9.87
C ALA A 56 -13.42 1.05 10.72
N ALA A 57 -14.75 0.91 10.66
CA ALA A 57 -15.67 1.73 11.44
C ALA A 57 -15.55 1.44 12.94
N VAL A 58 -15.44 0.16 13.32
CA VAL A 58 -15.21 -0.25 14.71
C VAL A 58 -13.90 0.31 15.25
N LEU A 59 -12.81 0.29 14.47
CA LEU A 59 -11.55 0.88 14.90
C LEU A 59 -11.66 2.40 15.11
N ARG A 60 -12.35 3.12 14.22
CA ARG A 60 -12.60 4.56 14.39
C ARG A 60 -13.45 4.86 15.62
N GLU A 61 -14.53 4.11 15.84
CA GLU A 61 -15.37 4.22 17.04
C GLU A 61 -14.56 3.92 18.31
N GLY A 62 -13.60 2.99 18.22
CA GLY A 62 -12.63 2.69 19.28
C GLY A 62 -11.54 3.74 19.48
N GLY A 63 -11.57 4.85 18.75
CA GLY A 63 -10.64 5.98 18.89
C GLY A 63 -9.40 5.93 17.98
N TYR A 64 -9.23 4.91 17.13
CA TYR A 64 -8.07 4.82 16.24
C TYR A 64 -8.28 5.66 14.97
N VAL A 65 -7.28 6.46 14.60
CA VAL A 65 -7.19 7.12 13.30
C VAL A 65 -6.95 6.06 12.21
N THR A 66 -8.03 5.60 11.57
CA THR A 66 -8.00 4.41 10.71
C THR A 66 -8.38 4.71 9.27
N VAL A 67 -7.50 4.31 8.35
CA VAL A 67 -7.75 4.27 6.90
C VAL A 67 -8.14 2.85 6.48
N ALA A 68 -9.01 2.73 5.48
CA ALA A 68 -9.29 1.44 4.88
C ALA A 68 -9.36 1.48 3.36
N LYS A 69 -9.21 0.31 2.72
CA LYS A 69 -9.28 0.17 1.28
C LYS A 69 -10.06 -1.08 0.89
N THR A 70 -11.12 -0.90 0.11
CA THR A 70 -11.90 -2.00 -0.46
C THR A 70 -11.50 -2.28 -1.90
N THR A 71 -11.72 -3.51 -2.36
CA THR A 71 -11.43 -3.97 -3.72
C THR A 71 -12.71 -4.34 -4.47
N GLY A 72 -12.58 -4.80 -5.72
CA GLY A 72 -13.70 -5.18 -6.57
C GLY A 72 -14.22 -4.05 -7.46
N SER A 73 -15.45 -4.22 -7.96
CA SER A 73 -16.06 -3.38 -9.01
C SER A 73 -16.19 -1.90 -8.61
N ALA A 74 -16.34 -1.64 -7.30
CA ALA A 74 -16.41 -0.30 -6.72
C ALA A 74 -15.33 -0.15 -5.65
N ALA A 75 -14.06 -0.24 -6.06
CA ALA A 75 -12.93 -0.04 -5.15
C ALA A 75 -12.93 1.40 -4.58
N ARG A 76 -12.64 1.52 -3.29
CA ARG A 76 -12.72 2.77 -2.52
C ARG A 76 -11.58 2.85 -1.52
N VAL A 77 -11.14 4.06 -1.26
CA VAL A 77 -10.42 4.41 -0.04
C VAL A 77 -11.41 4.99 0.94
N ILE A 78 -11.28 4.62 2.20
CA ILE A 78 -12.08 5.11 3.32
C ILE A 78 -11.11 5.85 4.21
N GLY A 79 -11.27 7.16 4.32
CA GLY A 79 -10.38 8.00 5.08
C GLY A 79 -10.63 7.95 6.59
N PRO A 80 -9.83 8.69 7.37
CA PRO A 80 -9.88 8.67 8.84
C PRO A 80 -11.21 9.13 9.44
N LEU A 81 -12.03 9.89 8.71
CA LEU A 81 -13.35 10.33 9.15
C LEU A 81 -14.48 9.46 8.55
N GLY A 82 -14.13 8.38 7.83
CA GLY A 82 -15.08 7.49 7.18
C GLY A 82 -15.53 7.94 5.79
N GLU A 83 -14.96 9.02 5.26
CA GLU A 83 -15.22 9.52 3.91
C GLU A 83 -14.73 8.53 2.85
N GLU A 84 -15.57 8.21 1.86
CA GLU A 84 -15.22 7.28 0.80
C GLU A 84 -14.86 8.02 -0.50
N SER A 85 -13.68 7.73 -1.05
CA SER A 85 -13.24 8.21 -2.35
C SER A 85 -12.99 7.04 -3.33
N PRO A 86 -13.34 7.19 -4.62
CA PRO A 86 -13.04 6.16 -5.62
C PRO A 86 -11.53 6.04 -5.87
N ILE A 87 -11.05 4.81 -6.04
CA ILE A 87 -9.68 4.57 -6.51
C ILE A 87 -9.63 4.82 -8.02
N THR A 88 -8.96 5.90 -8.43
CA THR A 88 -8.75 6.22 -9.84
C THR A 88 -7.72 5.28 -10.45
N ARG A 89 -8.06 4.65 -11.58
CA ARG A 89 -7.17 3.73 -12.29
C ARG A 89 -6.95 4.18 -13.73
N LEU A 90 -5.70 4.18 -14.16
CA LEU A 90 -5.33 4.34 -15.58
C LEU A 90 -5.37 3.01 -16.35
N GLY A 91 -5.51 1.88 -15.64
CA GLY A 91 -5.50 0.53 -16.24
C GLY A 91 -6.18 -0.51 -15.35
N ALA A 92 -5.87 -1.78 -15.58
CA ALA A 92 -6.39 -2.88 -14.77
C ALA A 92 -5.96 -2.75 -13.30
N ALA A 93 -6.78 -3.28 -12.40
CA ALA A 93 -6.47 -3.28 -10.99
C ALA A 93 -5.27 -4.20 -10.70
N THR A 94 -4.29 -3.73 -9.93
CA THR A 94 -3.07 -4.50 -9.61
C THR A 94 -2.79 -4.51 -8.11
N ILE A 95 -2.09 -5.54 -7.63
CA ILE A 95 -1.70 -5.64 -6.21
C ILE A 95 -0.82 -4.44 -5.76
N ASN A 96 -0.05 -3.87 -6.71
CA ASN A 96 0.81 -2.73 -6.46
C ASN A 96 0.03 -1.46 -6.07
N GLU A 97 -1.28 -1.38 -6.36
CA GLU A 97 -2.12 -0.26 -5.93
C GLU A 97 -2.09 -0.08 -4.40
N GLN A 98 -1.83 -1.15 -3.63
CA GLN A 98 -1.71 -1.06 -2.18
C GLN A 98 -0.51 -0.20 -1.73
N ILE A 99 0.60 -0.23 -2.48
CA ILE A 99 1.79 0.58 -2.18
C ILE A 99 1.46 2.07 -2.30
N ASP A 100 0.73 2.44 -3.35
CA ASP A 100 0.29 3.83 -3.58
C ASP A 100 -0.72 4.27 -2.53
N ILE A 101 -1.70 3.42 -2.17
CA ILE A 101 -2.67 3.70 -1.11
C ILE A 101 -1.97 3.97 0.21
N VAL A 102 -1.01 3.13 0.60
CA VAL A 102 -0.20 3.33 1.81
C VAL A 102 0.58 4.64 1.70
N LYS A 103 1.21 4.91 0.55
CA LYS A 103 1.99 6.13 0.35
C LYS A 103 1.15 7.42 0.49
N GLU A 104 -0.06 7.42 -0.04
CA GLU A 104 -0.94 8.59 -0.12
C GLU A 104 -1.75 8.82 1.16
N HIS A 105 -2.22 7.74 1.79
CA HIS A 105 -3.22 7.83 2.87
C HIS A 105 -2.68 7.46 4.24
N VAL A 106 -1.57 6.71 4.34
CA VAL A 106 -0.93 6.38 5.63
C VAL A 106 0.08 7.46 5.98
N GLN A 107 -0.45 8.62 6.38
CA GLN A 107 0.32 9.78 6.81
C GLN A 107 0.69 9.69 8.31
N PRO A 108 1.61 10.54 8.81
CA PRO A 108 1.91 10.58 10.24
C PRO A 108 0.64 10.77 11.08
N GLY A 109 0.46 9.93 12.11
CA GLY A 109 -0.71 9.95 12.99
C GLY A 109 -1.85 9.03 12.56
N VAL A 110 -1.76 8.35 11.41
CA VAL A 110 -2.62 7.20 11.12
C VAL A 110 -2.14 6.01 11.95
N GLU A 111 -3.05 5.43 12.71
CA GLU A 111 -2.78 4.36 13.67
C GLU A 111 -3.30 3.01 13.16
N GLY A 112 -4.35 3.03 12.34
CA GLY A 112 -5.03 1.84 11.83
C GLY A 112 -5.05 1.76 10.30
N LEU A 113 -4.83 0.55 9.76
CA LEU A 113 -5.00 0.24 8.34
C LEU A 113 -5.81 -1.05 8.15
N VAL A 114 -6.90 -0.99 7.38
CA VAL A 114 -7.71 -2.16 7.01
C VAL A 114 -7.73 -2.32 5.49
N ILE A 115 -7.12 -3.38 4.97
CA ILE A 115 -7.05 -3.61 3.52
C ILE A 115 -7.78 -4.90 3.16
N GLU A 116 -8.67 -4.81 2.17
CA GLU A 116 -9.24 -5.97 1.52
C GLU A 116 -8.23 -6.67 0.60
N CYS A 117 -8.15 -8.00 0.73
CA CYS A 117 -7.35 -8.88 -0.13
C CYS A 117 -7.77 -8.81 -1.59
N MET A 118 -6.79 -8.63 -2.48
CA MET A 118 -6.96 -8.52 -3.93
C MET A 118 -6.43 -9.74 -4.71
N ALA A 119 -5.75 -10.66 -4.03
CA ALA A 119 -4.98 -11.71 -4.68
C ALA A 119 -5.85 -12.90 -5.11
N VAL A 120 -5.84 -13.22 -6.40
CA VAL A 120 -6.42 -14.45 -6.95
C VAL A 120 -5.44 -15.62 -6.86
N ARG A 121 -4.14 -15.34 -6.95
CA ARG A 121 -3.07 -16.36 -6.83
C ARG A 121 -2.60 -16.42 -5.39
N PRO A 122 -2.48 -17.62 -4.78
CA PRO A 122 -2.05 -17.77 -3.38
C PRO A 122 -0.75 -17.05 -3.04
N ILE A 123 0.23 -17.10 -3.95
CA ILE A 123 1.53 -16.45 -3.73
C ILE A 123 1.42 -14.94 -3.55
N TYR A 124 0.54 -14.25 -4.30
CA TYR A 124 0.35 -12.81 -4.13
C TYR A 124 -0.42 -12.48 -2.86
N GLN A 125 -1.20 -13.44 -2.35
CA GLN A 125 -1.91 -13.27 -1.10
C GLN A 125 -0.92 -13.24 0.06
N GLU A 126 -0.05 -14.25 0.14
CA GLU A 126 1.02 -14.39 1.13
C GLU A 126 1.88 -13.12 1.19
N TYR A 127 2.44 -12.69 0.06
CA TYR A 127 3.24 -11.46 -0.02
C TYR A 127 2.52 -10.16 0.35
N SER A 128 1.19 -10.13 0.33
CA SER A 128 0.40 -8.94 0.68
C SER A 128 -0.08 -8.94 2.13
N GLN A 129 0.09 -10.06 2.82
CA GLN A 129 -0.29 -10.25 4.22
C GLN A 129 0.89 -10.03 5.17
N ASP A 130 2.11 -10.34 4.70
CA ASP A 130 3.37 -10.08 5.38
C ASP A 130 3.80 -8.61 5.30
#